data_AF-L7JV57-F1
#
_entry.id   AF-L7JV57-F1
#
_cell.length_a   1.000
_cell.length_b   1.000
_cell.length_c   1.000
_cell.angle_alpha   90.00
_cell.angle_beta   90.00
_cell.angle_gamma   90.00
#
_symmetry.space_group_name_H-M   'P 1'
#
loop_
_entity.id
_entity.type
_entity.pdbx_description
1 polymer ?
#
loop_
_entity_poly.entity_id
_entity_poly.type
_entity_poly.pdbx_seq_one_letter_code
_entity_poly.pdbx_strand_id
1 'polypeptide(L)'
;MPFPSLQSRLDTYEKSKKNHRKTNSLDFALCGLYMYSSENHMTTTCYLCGKTLSYWLDDDIPFIEHLKRHKNCPLYQLYDASQRELTFVGLKMPIVRKRKLAQRGFFAYPLKTGHIDLFCYKCGYYVNDFPGPSSYQMRYHDEKCNFNHDYVLKSPNDYSKNAHGLFFIDLLSGRYKNIISSYLQHPPIHMNESLACDLGQLLRFRGKNAFLFTTKHALQQCLDNMLEYTRKQMENDENKINNLVEELDDDEK
;
A
#
# COMPACT_ATOMS: atom_id res chain seq x y z
N MET A 1 2.53 -15.43 -12.81
CA MET A 1 1.41 -15.38 -11.85
C MET A 1 0.63 -14.10 -12.12
N PRO A 2 -0.68 -14.16 -12.34
CA PRO A 2 -1.48 -12.97 -12.67
C PRO A 2 -1.74 -12.12 -11.41
N PHE A 3 -1.76 -10.79 -11.58
CA PHE A 3 -2.19 -9.80 -10.58
C PHE A 3 -1.48 -9.75 -9.21
N PRO A 4 -0.14 -9.61 -9.15
CA PRO A 4 0.59 -9.54 -7.89
C PRO A 4 0.31 -8.25 -7.09
N SER A 5 -0.06 -7.15 -7.75
CA SER A 5 -0.36 -5.87 -7.06
C SER A 5 -1.82 -5.76 -6.65
N LEU A 6 -2.07 -5.07 -5.54
CA LEU A 6 -3.43 -4.77 -5.05
C LEU A 6 -4.26 -4.05 -6.12
N GLN A 7 -3.68 -3.01 -6.74
CA GLN A 7 -4.31 -2.28 -7.85
C GLN A 7 -4.75 -3.25 -8.96
N SER A 8 -3.85 -4.10 -9.44
CA SER A 8 -4.18 -5.02 -10.54
C SER A 8 -5.27 -6.02 -10.18
N ARG A 9 -5.43 -6.39 -8.90
CA ARG A 9 -6.55 -7.21 -8.42
C ARG A 9 -7.85 -6.41 -8.39
N LEU A 10 -7.82 -5.17 -7.89
CA LEU A 10 -8.97 -4.26 -7.89
C LEU A 10 -9.52 -4.02 -9.29
N ASP A 11 -8.65 -3.81 -10.27
CA ASP A 11 -9.03 -3.58 -11.67
C ASP A 11 -9.87 -4.73 -12.26
N THR A 12 -9.73 -5.95 -11.73
CA THR A 12 -10.55 -7.10 -12.18
C THR A 12 -12.03 -6.96 -11.77
N TYR A 13 -12.31 -6.22 -10.70
CA TYR A 13 -13.66 -5.94 -10.22
C TYR A 13 -14.33 -4.83 -11.02
N GLU A 14 -13.59 -3.78 -11.37
CA GLU A 14 -14.10 -2.66 -12.18
C GLU A 14 -14.50 -3.08 -13.60
N LYS A 15 -13.74 -4.00 -14.20
CA LYS A 15 -14.02 -4.51 -15.56
C LYS A 15 -15.30 -5.34 -15.66
N SER A 16 -15.83 -5.82 -14.54
CA SER A 16 -17.06 -6.61 -14.52
C SER A 16 -18.28 -5.72 -14.44
N LYS A 17 -18.81 -5.37 -15.60
CA LYS A 17 -20.00 -4.51 -15.78
C LYS A 17 -21.30 -5.03 -15.15
N LYS A 18 -21.32 -6.20 -14.48
CA LYS A 18 -22.55 -6.90 -14.05
C LYS A 18 -22.70 -7.16 -12.55
N ASN A 19 -21.69 -6.87 -11.71
CA ASN A 19 -21.79 -7.17 -10.28
C ASN A 19 -22.20 -5.92 -9.47
N HIS A 20 -23.51 -5.65 -9.45
CA HIS A 20 -24.15 -4.62 -8.60
C HIS A 20 -24.23 -4.99 -7.11
N ARG A 21 -23.58 -6.07 -6.66
CA ARG A 21 -23.47 -6.30 -5.23
C ARG A 21 -22.49 -5.27 -4.67
N LYS A 22 -22.95 -4.52 -3.67
CA LYS A 22 -22.15 -3.61 -2.80
C LYS A 22 -21.09 -4.38 -1.98
N THR A 23 -20.60 -5.51 -2.47
CA THR A 23 -19.44 -6.20 -1.94
C THR A 23 -18.22 -5.30 -2.11
N ASN A 24 -17.54 -4.98 -1.02
CA ASN A 24 -16.40 -4.10 -1.01
C ASN A 24 -15.22 -4.77 -1.74
N SER A 25 -15.07 -4.51 -3.04
CA SER A 25 -14.04 -5.11 -3.91
C SER A 25 -12.62 -5.00 -3.33
N LEU A 26 -12.36 -3.95 -2.55
CA LEU A 26 -11.10 -3.77 -1.85
C LEU A 26 -10.86 -4.86 -0.80
N ASP A 27 -11.88 -5.35 -0.11
CA ASP A 27 -11.76 -6.40 0.90
C ASP A 27 -11.26 -7.70 0.28
N PHE A 28 -11.82 -8.04 -0.88
CA PHE A 28 -11.40 -9.19 -1.66
C PHE A 28 -9.96 -9.01 -2.14
N ALA A 29 -9.67 -7.87 -2.76
CA ALA A 29 -8.34 -7.58 -3.30
C ALA A 29 -7.27 -7.53 -2.19
N LEU A 30 -7.61 -7.04 -0.99
CA LEU A 30 -6.76 -7.06 0.19
C LEU A 30 -6.38 -8.49 0.58
N CYS A 31 -7.35 -9.42 0.52
CA CYS A 31 -7.13 -10.84 0.82
C CYS A 31 -6.43 -11.63 -0.31
N GLY A 32 -5.86 -10.93 -1.29
CA GLY A 32 -5.21 -11.52 -2.46
C GLY A 32 -6.19 -12.08 -3.49
N LEU A 33 -7.49 -11.81 -3.38
CA LEU A 33 -8.50 -12.35 -4.27
C LEU A 33 -8.72 -11.40 -5.44
N TYR A 34 -8.56 -11.90 -6.66
CA TYR A 34 -8.99 -11.21 -7.89
C TYR A 34 -10.20 -11.93 -8.47
N MET A 35 -11.02 -11.21 -9.24
CA MET A 35 -12.19 -11.81 -9.87
C MET A 35 -11.84 -12.47 -11.18
N TYR A 36 -12.40 -13.65 -11.39
CA TYR A 36 -12.43 -14.31 -12.68
C TYR A 36 -13.81 -14.07 -13.30
N SER A 37 -13.86 -13.61 -14.55
CA SER A 37 -15.13 -13.34 -15.25
C SER A 37 -15.92 -14.64 -15.36
N SER A 38 -17.04 -14.75 -14.64
CA SER A 38 -18.01 -15.83 -14.80
C SER A 38 -19.38 -15.21 -14.98
N GLU A 39 -20.15 -15.73 -15.94
CA GLU A 39 -21.40 -15.12 -16.42
C GLU A 39 -22.53 -15.15 -15.39
N ASN A 40 -22.43 -15.99 -14.35
CA ASN A 40 -23.56 -16.29 -13.46
C ASN A 40 -23.30 -15.94 -11.98
N HIS A 41 -22.07 -16.05 -11.48
CA HIS A 41 -21.76 -15.79 -10.07
C HIS A 41 -20.38 -15.16 -9.86
N MET A 42 -20.26 -14.34 -8.81
CA MET A 42 -18.96 -13.82 -8.37
C MET A 42 -18.05 -14.99 -7.97
N THR A 43 -16.97 -15.16 -8.72
CA THR A 43 -15.94 -16.17 -8.46
C THR A 43 -14.60 -15.47 -8.37
N THR A 44 -13.90 -15.70 -7.28
CA THR A 44 -12.62 -15.05 -6.99
C THR A 44 -11.53 -16.09 -6.78
N THR A 45 -10.30 -15.76 -7.17
CA THR A 45 -9.14 -16.64 -7.02
C THR A 45 -8.02 -15.89 -6.32
N CYS A 46 -7.35 -16.56 -5.38
CA CYS A 46 -6.17 -15.99 -4.75
C CYS A 46 -4.97 -16.00 -5.71
N TYR A 47 -4.32 -14.85 -5.92
CA TYR A 47 -3.13 -14.77 -6.77
C TYR A 47 -1.93 -15.56 -6.22
N LEU A 48 -1.91 -15.82 -4.90
CA LEU A 48 -0.75 -16.40 -4.22
C LEU A 48 -0.90 -17.90 -3.99
N CYS A 49 -2.04 -18.37 -3.47
CA CYS A 49 -2.28 -19.80 -3.21
C CYS A 49 -3.11 -20.49 -4.31
N GLY A 50 -3.67 -19.74 -5.26
CA GLY A 50 -4.48 -20.29 -6.35
C GLY A 50 -5.87 -20.79 -5.94
N LYS A 51 -6.27 -20.67 -4.66
CA LYS A 51 -7.59 -21.12 -4.21
C LYS A 51 -8.69 -20.28 -4.84
N THR A 52 -9.65 -20.94 -5.49
CA THR A 52 -10.88 -20.34 -6.00
C THR A 52 -12.02 -20.46 -4.99
N LEU A 53 -12.76 -19.38 -4.82
CA LEU A 53 -13.94 -19.23 -3.97
C LEU A 53 -15.09 -18.68 -4.80
N SER A 54 -16.25 -19.30 -4.71
CA SER A 54 -17.47 -18.94 -5.43
C SER A 54 -18.66 -18.91 -4.48
N TYR A 55 -19.81 -18.43 -4.98
CA TYR A 55 -21.08 -18.37 -4.24
C TYR A 55 -20.99 -17.52 -2.96
N TRP A 56 -20.38 -16.35 -3.07
CA TRP A 56 -20.28 -15.38 -1.97
C TRP A 56 -21.65 -14.89 -1.51
N LEU A 57 -21.86 -14.87 -0.20
CA LEU A 57 -23.01 -14.26 0.47
C LEU A 57 -22.67 -12.80 0.84
N ASP A 58 -23.71 -11.99 1.06
CA ASP A 58 -23.52 -10.56 1.36
C ASP A 58 -22.82 -10.32 2.72
N ASP A 59 -23.00 -11.25 3.67
CA ASP A 59 -22.39 -11.19 5.00
C ASP A 59 -21.02 -11.91 5.06
N ASP A 60 -20.55 -12.50 3.95
CA ASP A 60 -19.26 -13.18 3.93
C ASP A 60 -18.11 -12.17 4.06
N ILE A 61 -17.21 -12.43 5.02
CA ILE A 61 -15.98 -11.65 5.18
C ILE A 61 -14.86 -12.34 4.38
N PRO A 62 -14.31 -11.71 3.31
CA PRO A 62 -13.35 -12.36 2.41
C PRO A 62 -12.13 -12.93 3.12
N PHE A 63 -11.62 -12.20 4.12
CA PHE A 63 -10.51 -12.62 4.96
C PHE A 63 -10.80 -13.94 5.69
N ILE A 64 -11.96 -14.02 6.33
CA ILE A 64 -12.38 -15.19 7.12
C ILE A 64 -12.66 -16.38 6.21
N GLU A 65 -13.37 -16.15 5.11
CA GLU A 65 -13.74 -17.21 4.18
C GLU A 65 -12.55 -17.81 3.45
N HIS A 66 -11.58 -16.99 3.04
CA HIS A 66 -10.34 -17.46 2.46
C HIS A 66 -9.49 -18.22 3.49
N LEU A 67 -9.38 -17.73 4.73
CA LEU A 67 -8.68 -18.44 5.81
C LEU A 67 -9.35 -19.80 6.13
N LYS A 68 -10.68 -19.87 6.20
CA LYS A 68 -11.44 -21.12 6.39
C LYS A 68 -11.14 -22.13 5.30
N ARG A 69 -11.22 -21.71 4.03
CA ARG A 69 -11.11 -22.59 2.86
C ARG A 69 -9.67 -22.97 2.52
N HIS A 70 -8.68 -22.17 2.93
CA HIS A 70 -7.27 -22.46 2.69
C HIS A 70 -6.34 -21.81 3.73
N LYS A 71 -6.29 -22.38 4.93
CA LYS A 71 -5.47 -21.89 6.07
C LYS A 71 -3.97 -21.77 5.78
N ASN A 72 -3.45 -22.57 4.86
CA ASN A 72 -2.03 -22.62 4.49
C ASN A 72 -1.64 -21.58 3.41
N CYS A 73 -2.54 -20.65 3.06
CA CYS A 73 -2.19 -19.56 2.15
C CYS A 73 -0.99 -18.78 2.71
N PRO A 74 0.05 -18.47 1.92
CA PRO A 74 1.21 -17.75 2.44
C PRO A 74 0.87 -16.37 3.03
N LEU A 75 -0.24 -15.73 2.59
CA LEU A 75 -0.75 -14.47 3.19
C LEU A 75 -1.18 -14.61 4.66
N TYR A 76 -1.56 -15.82 5.09
CA TYR A 76 -1.97 -16.10 6.48
C TYR A 76 -0.86 -16.75 7.31
N GLN A 77 0.21 -17.18 6.65
CA GLN A 77 1.34 -17.87 7.27
C GLN A 77 2.58 -16.96 7.39
N LEU A 78 2.38 -15.63 7.37
CA LEU A 78 3.47 -14.66 7.38
C LEU A 78 4.33 -14.65 8.65
N TYR A 79 4.00 -15.46 9.66
CA TYR A 79 4.89 -15.72 10.79
C TYR A 79 6.10 -16.58 10.39
N ASP A 80 5.97 -17.43 9.37
CA ASP A 80 7.05 -18.23 8.82
C ASP A 80 7.80 -17.47 7.71
N ALA A 81 9.13 -17.40 7.83
CA ALA A 81 9.99 -16.78 6.83
C ALA A 81 9.88 -17.45 5.46
N SER A 82 9.73 -18.78 5.40
CA SER A 82 9.58 -19.50 4.14
C SER A 82 8.33 -19.05 3.37
N GLN A 83 7.26 -18.77 4.10
CA GLN A 83 5.98 -18.31 3.53
C GLN A 83 6.05 -16.85 3.09
N ARG A 84 6.76 -16.01 3.85
CA ARG A 84 7.07 -14.64 3.41
C ARG A 84 7.87 -14.64 2.11
N GLU A 85 8.82 -15.55 1.92
CA GLU A 85 9.61 -15.66 0.68
C GLU A 85 8.72 -15.88 -0.57
N LEU A 86 7.61 -16.62 -0.43
CA LEU A 86 6.65 -16.86 -1.52
C LEU A 86 5.93 -15.58 -1.98
N THR A 87 5.78 -14.58 -1.10
CA THR A 87 5.10 -13.31 -1.45
C THR A 87 5.90 -12.48 -2.46
N PHE A 88 7.22 -12.67 -2.57
CA PHE A 88 8.10 -11.98 -3.51
C PHE A 88 7.94 -12.47 -4.97
N VAL A 89 6.81 -13.10 -5.28
CA VAL A 89 6.46 -13.54 -6.63
C VAL A 89 6.34 -12.34 -7.57
N GLY A 90 6.85 -12.48 -8.79
CA GLY A 90 6.84 -11.42 -9.79
C GLY A 90 7.88 -10.31 -9.59
N LEU A 91 8.51 -10.21 -8.42
CA LEU A 91 9.61 -9.27 -8.18
C LEU A 91 10.94 -9.83 -8.70
N LYS A 92 11.61 -9.03 -9.55
CA LYS A 92 12.97 -9.29 -10.06
C LYS A 92 13.99 -9.00 -8.96
N MET A 93 14.32 -10.00 -8.15
CA MET A 93 15.27 -9.87 -7.03
C MET A 93 16.05 -11.18 -6.81
N PRO A 94 17.35 -11.13 -6.46
CA PRO A 94 18.13 -12.32 -6.12
C PRO A 94 17.51 -13.12 -4.97
N ILE A 95 17.51 -14.46 -5.08
CA ILE A 95 16.92 -15.38 -4.09
C ILE A 95 17.50 -15.13 -2.69
N VAL A 96 18.81 -14.96 -2.59
CA VAL A 96 19.49 -14.68 -1.31
C VAL A 96 18.96 -13.41 -0.65
N ARG A 97 18.59 -12.38 -1.43
CA ARG A 97 17.99 -11.15 -0.89
C ARG A 97 16.55 -11.37 -0.44
N LYS A 98 15.72 -12.09 -1.22
CA LYS A 98 14.35 -12.48 -0.81
C LYS A 98 14.37 -13.18 0.54
N ARG A 99 15.24 -14.16 0.69
CA ARG A 99 15.40 -14.92 1.93
C ARG A 99 15.82 -14.05 3.12
N LYS A 100 16.81 -13.17 2.94
CA LYS A 100 17.27 -12.28 4.02
C LYS A 100 16.18 -11.31 4.48
N LEU A 101 15.43 -10.72 3.54
CA LEU A 101 14.29 -9.85 3.86
C LEU A 101 13.19 -10.63 4.58
N ALA A 102 12.85 -11.81 4.06
CA ALA A 102 11.89 -12.71 4.68
C ALA A 102 12.30 -13.08 6.11
N GLN A 103 13.55 -13.49 6.35
CA GLN A 103 14.06 -13.80 7.69
C GLN A 103 13.97 -12.63 8.67
N ARG A 104 14.10 -11.39 8.18
CA ARG A 104 13.94 -10.16 8.97
C ARG A 104 12.49 -9.70 9.15
N GLY A 105 11.52 -10.47 8.68
CA GLY A 105 10.10 -10.18 8.87
C GLY A 105 9.44 -9.44 7.70
N PHE A 106 10.14 -9.20 6.59
CA PHE A 106 9.54 -8.53 5.45
C PHE A 106 8.82 -9.50 4.53
N PHE A 107 7.67 -9.08 4.02
CA PHE A 107 6.95 -9.73 2.93
C PHE A 107 6.63 -8.69 1.86
N ALA A 108 6.50 -9.14 0.61
CA ALA A 108 6.13 -8.27 -0.49
C ALA A 108 4.60 -8.17 -0.58
N TYR A 109 4.11 -6.94 -0.69
CA TYR A 109 2.70 -6.67 -0.90
C TYR A 109 2.54 -5.41 -1.77
N PRO A 110 2.83 -5.52 -3.09
CA PRO A 110 2.74 -4.39 -4.00
C PRO A 110 1.33 -3.78 -3.98
N LEU A 111 1.23 -2.50 -3.65
CA LEU A 111 -0.02 -1.75 -3.68
C LEU A 111 -0.32 -1.34 -5.11
N LYS A 112 0.67 -0.80 -5.82
CA LYS A 112 0.57 -0.38 -7.23
C LYS A 112 1.34 -1.30 -8.16
N THR A 113 0.90 -1.35 -9.42
CA THR A 113 1.57 -2.12 -10.46
C THR A 113 2.96 -1.56 -10.73
N GLY A 114 3.99 -2.42 -10.73
CA GLY A 114 5.38 -2.02 -10.94
C GLY A 114 6.10 -1.50 -9.70
N HIS A 115 5.40 -1.28 -8.58
CA HIS A 115 6.00 -0.87 -7.32
C HIS A 115 6.59 -2.06 -6.55
N ILE A 116 7.64 -1.79 -5.78
CA ILE A 116 8.17 -2.71 -4.79
C ILE A 116 7.69 -2.20 -3.45
N ASP A 117 6.66 -2.82 -2.89
CA ASP A 117 6.17 -2.44 -1.57
C ASP A 117 6.42 -3.60 -0.61
N LEU A 118 7.36 -3.42 0.31
CA LEU A 118 7.71 -4.42 1.31
C LEU A 118 7.28 -3.93 2.68
N PHE A 119 6.65 -4.81 3.44
CA PHE A 119 6.17 -4.51 4.78
C PHE A 119 6.71 -5.53 5.77
N CYS A 120 7.05 -5.07 6.98
CA CYS A 120 7.21 -5.97 8.10
C CYS A 120 5.85 -6.54 8.51
N TYR A 121 5.70 -7.86 8.54
CA TYR A 121 4.42 -8.50 8.87
C TYR A 121 3.93 -8.18 10.31
N LYS A 122 4.88 -7.86 11.20
CA LYS A 122 4.60 -7.53 12.61
C LYS A 122 4.18 -6.08 12.79
N CYS A 123 5.09 -5.15 12.54
CA CYS A 123 4.90 -3.74 12.89
C CYS A 123 4.42 -2.87 11.73
N GLY A 124 4.43 -3.39 10.50
CA GLY A 124 4.03 -2.63 9.32
C GLY A 124 5.08 -1.65 8.80
N TYR A 125 6.32 -1.72 9.31
CA TYR A 125 7.41 -0.91 8.75
C TYR A 125 7.52 -1.14 7.25
N TYR A 126 7.49 -0.05 6.50
CA TYR A 126 7.37 -0.04 5.06
C TYR A 126 8.68 0.41 4.41
N VAL A 127 9.07 -0.28 3.35
CA VAL A 127 10.13 0.15 2.44
C VAL A 127 9.67 -0.03 1.00
N ASN A 128 10.02 0.93 0.15
CA ASN A 128 9.65 0.98 -1.25
C ASN A 128 10.81 0.61 -2.20
N ASP A 129 11.91 0.12 -1.63
CA ASP A 129 13.15 -0.20 -2.31
C ASP A 129 13.76 -1.49 -1.74
N PHE A 130 15.00 -1.78 -2.15
CA PHE A 130 15.76 -2.92 -1.63
C PHE A 130 16.80 -2.43 -0.63
N PRO A 131 16.46 -2.28 0.67
CA PRO A 131 17.39 -1.77 1.64
C PRO A 131 18.57 -2.73 1.79
N GLY A 132 19.78 -2.17 1.82
CA GLY A 132 20.99 -2.91 2.19
C GLY A 132 20.85 -3.48 3.61
N PRO A 133 21.48 -4.63 3.92
CA PRO A 133 21.31 -5.30 5.21
C PRO A 133 21.80 -4.48 6.42
N SER A 134 22.67 -3.49 6.20
CA SER A 134 23.20 -2.56 7.21
C SER A 134 22.72 -1.13 7.00
N SER A 135 21.67 -0.92 6.19
CA SER A 135 21.13 0.41 5.93
C SER A 135 20.56 1.04 7.21
N TYR A 136 20.46 2.37 7.23
CA TYR A 136 19.81 3.08 8.33
C TYR A 136 18.35 2.63 8.51
N GLN A 137 17.63 2.44 7.40
CA GLN A 137 16.24 1.95 7.41
C GLN A 137 16.14 0.60 8.15
N MET A 138 17.06 -0.33 7.87
CA MET A 138 17.03 -1.66 8.49
C MET A 138 17.40 -1.60 9.97
N ARG A 139 18.40 -0.79 10.36
CA ARG A 139 18.75 -0.60 11.77
C ARG A 139 17.60 0.03 12.56
N TYR A 140 16.97 1.05 12.00
CA TYR A 140 15.80 1.70 12.61
C TYR A 140 14.64 0.72 12.78
N HIS A 141 14.37 -0.12 11.77
CA HIS A 141 13.39 -1.19 11.87
C HIS A 141 13.75 -2.16 13.01
N ASP A 142 14.98 -2.67 13.03
CA ASP A 142 15.41 -3.67 14.01
C ASP A 142 15.36 -3.10 15.45
N GLU A 143 15.61 -1.80 15.65
CA GLU A 143 15.48 -1.12 16.95
C GLU A 143 14.03 -0.90 17.41
N LYS A 144 13.08 -0.74 16.47
CA LYS A 144 11.69 -0.33 16.77
C LYS A 144 10.66 -1.45 16.62
N CYS A 145 10.99 -2.49 15.88
CA CYS A 145 10.09 -3.61 15.66
C CYS A 145 10.01 -4.48 16.93
N ASN A 146 8.82 -4.62 17.49
CA ASN A 146 8.63 -5.46 18.67
C ASN A 146 8.79 -6.94 18.28
N PHE A 147 9.84 -7.59 18.81
CA PHE A 147 10.16 -8.97 18.46
C PHE A 147 9.20 -10.00 19.07
N ASN A 148 8.58 -9.69 20.22
CA ASN A 148 7.70 -10.61 20.95
C ASN A 148 6.23 -10.48 20.52
N HIS A 149 5.90 -11.12 19.40
CA HIS A 149 4.51 -11.38 19.06
C HIS A 149 4.35 -12.88 18.79
N ASP A 150 4.02 -13.64 19.83
CA ASP A 150 3.89 -15.11 19.78
C ASP A 150 2.57 -15.57 19.13
N TYR A 151 1.69 -14.63 18.79
CA TYR A 151 0.42 -14.95 18.15
C TYR A 151 0.64 -15.51 16.75
N VAL A 152 -0.02 -16.62 16.50
CA VAL A 152 -0.07 -17.28 15.21
C VAL A 152 -1.54 -17.42 14.83
N LEU A 153 -1.92 -16.88 13.68
CA LEU A 153 -3.26 -17.04 13.13
C LEU A 153 -3.40 -18.46 12.55
N LYS A 154 -3.90 -19.42 13.34
CA LYS A 154 -4.07 -20.82 12.90
C LYS A 154 -5.48 -21.10 12.39
N SER A 155 -6.47 -20.32 12.83
CA SER A 155 -7.88 -20.52 12.54
C SER A 155 -8.68 -19.21 12.58
N PRO A 156 -9.88 -19.19 11.98
CA PRO A 156 -10.82 -18.08 12.13
C PRO A 156 -11.21 -17.77 13.58
N ASN A 157 -11.20 -18.79 14.45
CA ASN A 157 -11.50 -18.61 15.87
C ASN A 157 -10.38 -17.87 16.62
N ASP A 158 -9.14 -17.87 16.10
CA ASP A 158 -8.06 -17.09 16.68
C ASP A 158 -8.27 -15.60 16.39
N TYR A 159 -8.82 -15.28 15.23
CA TYR A 159 -9.15 -13.91 14.85
C TYR A 159 -10.20 -13.29 15.78
N SER A 160 -11.26 -14.04 16.13
CA SER A 160 -12.30 -13.54 17.03
C SER A 160 -11.84 -13.33 18.48
N LYS A 161 -10.73 -13.96 18.90
CA LYS A 161 -10.25 -13.93 20.29
C LYS A 161 -9.21 -12.84 20.58
N ASN A 162 -8.30 -12.56 19.64
CA ASN A 162 -7.33 -11.46 19.79
C ASN A 162 -6.57 -11.17 18.48
N ALA A 163 -7.24 -10.57 17.48
CA ALA A 163 -6.65 -10.35 16.15
C ALA A 163 -5.64 -9.20 16.05
N HIS A 164 -5.66 -8.26 17.01
CA HIS A 164 -5.05 -6.95 16.81
C HIS A 164 -3.69 -6.85 17.50
N GLY A 165 -2.65 -6.60 16.71
CA GLY A 165 -1.26 -6.57 17.18
C GLY A 165 -0.24 -6.89 16.09
N LEU A 166 -0.65 -7.63 15.04
CA LEU A 166 0.15 -7.83 13.82
C LEU A 166 -0.42 -7.00 12.68
N PHE A 167 0.46 -6.21 12.07
CA PHE A 167 0.14 -5.38 10.92
C PHE A 167 -0.54 -6.15 9.80
N PHE A 168 -0.07 -7.36 9.45
CA PHE A 168 -0.66 -8.07 8.32
C PHE A 168 -2.12 -8.48 8.57
N ILE A 169 -2.51 -8.79 9.82
CA ILE A 169 -3.90 -9.13 10.14
C ILE A 169 -4.77 -7.89 10.00
N ASP A 170 -4.31 -6.76 10.54
CA ASP A 170 -4.97 -5.47 10.40
C ASP A 170 -5.09 -5.03 8.93
N LEU A 171 -4.07 -5.30 8.12
CA LEU A 171 -4.08 -5.06 6.68
C LEU A 171 -5.15 -5.89 5.97
N LEU A 172 -5.16 -7.21 6.17
CA LEU A 172 -6.06 -8.12 5.45
C LEU A 172 -7.50 -8.04 5.97
N SER A 173 -7.70 -7.71 7.25
CA SER A 173 -9.04 -7.46 7.82
C SER A 173 -9.64 -6.12 7.40
N GLY A 174 -8.84 -5.21 6.85
CA GLY A 174 -9.33 -3.96 6.32
C GLY A 174 -9.15 -2.71 7.17
N ARG A 175 -8.38 -2.77 8.26
CA ARG A 175 -8.16 -1.62 9.14
C ARG A 175 -7.60 -0.41 8.40
N TYR A 176 -6.82 -0.63 7.35
CA TYR A 176 -6.16 0.42 6.58
C TYR A 176 -6.88 0.80 5.27
N LYS A 177 -8.11 0.34 5.04
CA LYS A 177 -8.86 0.56 3.78
C LYS A 177 -8.88 2.02 3.35
N ASN A 178 -9.24 2.95 4.24
CA ASN A 178 -9.38 4.36 3.88
C ASN A 178 -8.06 4.96 3.38
N ILE A 179 -6.95 4.65 4.06
CA ILE A 179 -5.61 5.13 3.70
C ILE A 179 -5.17 4.50 2.38
N ILE A 180 -5.40 3.20 2.21
CA ILE A 180 -5.04 2.48 0.98
C ILE A 180 -5.86 2.99 -0.20
N SER A 181 -7.17 3.18 -0.05
CA SER A 181 -8.03 3.75 -1.09
C SER A 181 -7.54 5.12 -1.54
N SER A 182 -7.22 6.01 -0.57
CA SER A 182 -6.66 7.32 -0.89
C SER A 182 -5.32 7.19 -1.62
N TYR A 183 -4.41 6.32 -1.15
CA TYR A 183 -3.13 6.10 -1.81
C TYR A 183 -3.25 5.59 -3.25
N LEU A 184 -4.22 4.70 -3.52
CA LEU A 184 -4.44 4.14 -4.85
C LEU A 184 -5.02 5.18 -5.82
N GLN A 185 -5.85 6.11 -5.35
CA GLN A 185 -6.48 7.15 -6.16
C GLN A 185 -5.53 8.28 -6.56
N HIS A 186 -4.48 8.56 -5.78
CA HIS A 186 -3.55 9.65 -6.07
C HIS A 186 -2.31 9.18 -6.84
N PRO A 187 -1.80 9.95 -7.81
CA PRO A 187 -0.52 9.65 -8.46
C PRO A 187 0.64 9.69 -7.43
N PRO A 188 1.76 9.01 -7.70
CA PRO A 188 2.95 9.13 -6.86
C PRO A 188 3.36 10.60 -6.73
N ILE A 189 3.53 11.07 -5.50
CA ILE A 189 4.06 12.42 -5.25
C ILE A 189 5.56 12.37 -5.52
N HIS A 190 6.00 12.98 -6.61
CA HIS A 190 7.42 13.20 -6.89
C HIS A 190 7.86 14.48 -6.18
N MET A 191 8.66 14.33 -5.13
CA MET A 191 9.30 15.46 -4.48
C MET A 191 10.62 15.75 -5.19
N ASN A 192 10.88 17.01 -5.52
CA ASN A 192 12.20 17.41 -6.01
C ASN A 192 13.24 17.30 -4.87
N GLU A 193 14.53 17.26 -5.22
CA GLU A 193 15.61 17.02 -4.24
C GLU A 193 15.66 18.07 -3.13
N SER A 194 15.39 19.35 -3.46
CA SER A 194 15.37 20.45 -2.49
C SER A 194 14.28 20.22 -1.45
N LEU A 195 13.04 19.97 -1.88
CA LEU A 195 11.91 19.73 -1.00
C LEU A 195 12.11 18.46 -0.16
N ALA A 196 12.68 17.41 -0.75
CA ALA A 196 12.99 16.18 -0.02
C ALA A 196 14.04 16.42 1.08
N CYS A 197 15.03 17.27 0.80
CA CYS A 197 16.04 17.70 1.77
C CYS A 197 15.40 18.49 2.92
N ASP A 198 14.59 19.50 2.60
CA ASP A 198 13.93 20.36 3.58
C ASP A 198 12.99 19.57 4.49
N LEU A 199 12.18 18.68 3.90
CA LEU A 199 11.33 17.74 4.66
C LEU A 199 12.17 16.79 5.52
N GLY A 200 13.27 16.28 4.98
CA GLY A 200 14.21 15.43 5.72
C GLY A 200 14.79 16.13 6.94
N GLN A 201 15.14 17.41 6.83
CA GLN A 201 15.60 18.22 7.95
C GLN A 201 14.48 18.44 8.98
N LEU A 202 13.29 18.87 8.55
CA LEU A 202 12.14 19.08 9.43
C LEU A 202 11.77 17.82 10.23
N LEU A 203 11.83 16.65 9.59
CA LEU A 203 11.56 15.37 10.24
C LEU A 203 12.66 14.96 11.24
N ARG A 204 13.94 15.32 10.99
CA ARG A 204 15.05 15.07 11.95
C ARG A 204 14.92 15.90 13.23
N PHE A 205 14.26 17.06 13.17
CA PHE A 205 13.99 17.90 14.33
C PHE A 205 12.74 17.49 15.13
N ARG A 206 12.00 16.46 14.67
CA ARG A 206 10.81 15.94 15.37
C ARG A 206 11.15 15.53 16.80
N GLY A 207 10.49 16.18 17.77
CA GLY A 207 10.68 15.92 19.20
C GLY A 207 11.94 16.53 19.83
N LYS A 208 12.76 17.27 19.06
CA LYS A 208 13.95 17.99 19.57
C LYS A 208 13.78 19.51 19.63
N ASN A 209 12.78 20.04 18.92
CA ASN A 209 12.45 21.46 18.99
C ASN A 209 11.50 21.74 20.15
N ALA A 210 12.03 22.33 21.21
CA ALA A 210 11.25 22.78 22.36
C ALA A 210 10.51 24.10 22.13
N PHE A 211 10.74 24.83 21.01
CA PHE A 211 10.46 26.26 21.00
C PHE A 211 9.70 26.91 19.83
N LEU A 212 9.38 26.23 18.71
CA LEU A 212 8.71 26.96 17.60
C LEU A 212 7.49 26.25 17.00
N PHE A 213 7.59 25.03 16.46
CA PHE A 213 6.42 24.36 15.85
C PHE A 213 6.48 22.84 15.93
N THR A 214 5.31 22.18 16.03
CA THR A 214 5.23 20.72 15.90
C THR A 214 5.58 20.29 14.46
N THR A 215 6.07 19.07 14.26
CA THR A 215 6.33 18.52 12.91
C THR A 215 5.10 18.61 12.01
N LYS A 216 3.90 18.41 12.58
CA LYS A 216 2.63 18.58 11.85
C LYS A 216 2.49 20.00 11.31
N HIS A 217 2.72 21.01 12.14
CA HIS A 217 2.57 22.40 11.76
C HIS A 217 3.64 22.84 10.74
N ALA A 218 4.89 22.39 10.91
CA ALA A 218 5.94 22.66 9.94
C ALA A 218 5.66 22.03 8.56
N LEU A 219 5.14 20.79 8.54
CA LEU A 219 4.71 20.15 7.29
C LEU A 219 3.55 20.89 6.65
N GLN A 220 2.58 21.32 7.44
CA GLN A 220 1.41 22.05 6.96
C GLN A 220 1.80 23.39 6.34
N GLN A 221 2.66 24.18 7.01
CA GLN A 221 3.17 25.43 6.45
C GLN A 221 3.98 25.21 5.16
N CYS A 222 4.77 24.14 5.09
CA CYS A 222 5.52 23.80 3.88
C CYS A 222 4.56 23.49 2.70
N LEU A 223 3.50 22.71 2.95
CA LEU A 223 2.43 22.44 1.99
C LEU A 223 1.72 23.72 1.54
N ASP A 224 1.35 24.59 2.47
CA ASP A 224 0.67 25.85 2.16
C ASP A 224 1.56 26.78 1.29
N ASN A 225 2.85 26.89 1.63
CA ASN A 225 3.82 27.67 0.86
C ASN A 225 4.00 27.11 -0.57
N MET A 226 4.05 25.77 -0.72
CA MET A 226 4.14 25.15 -2.05
C MET A 226 2.89 25.39 -2.89
N LEU A 227 1.70 25.30 -2.28
CA LEU A 227 0.44 25.59 -2.95
C LEU A 227 0.38 27.05 -3.40
N GLU A 228 0.79 27.98 -2.54
CA GLU A 228 0.82 29.41 -2.88
C GLU A 228 1.82 29.72 -3.99
N TYR A 229 3.03 29.14 -3.94
CA TYR A 229 4.01 29.27 -5.02
C TYR A 229 3.44 28.75 -6.35
N THR A 230 2.80 27.59 -6.33
CA THR A 230 2.18 26.97 -7.51
C THR A 230 1.09 27.89 -8.09
N ARG A 231 0.21 28.46 -7.25
CA ARG A 231 -0.82 29.41 -7.69
C ARG A 231 -0.21 30.64 -8.38
N LYS A 232 0.85 31.22 -7.81
CA LYS A 232 1.53 32.37 -8.42
C LYS A 232 2.14 32.03 -9.78
N GLN A 233 2.70 30.82 -9.94
CA GLN A 233 3.19 30.39 -11.26
C GLN A 233 2.04 30.26 -12.27
N MET A 234 0.91 29.67 -11.86
CA MET A 234 -0.27 29.55 -12.71
C MET A 234 -0.81 30.92 -13.15
N GLU A 235 -0.94 31.88 -12.23
CA GLU A 235 -1.37 33.25 -12.53
C GLU A 235 -0.40 33.94 -13.52
N ASN A 236 0.91 33.76 -13.33
CA ASN A 236 1.90 34.33 -14.26
C ASN A 236 1.79 33.74 -15.66
N ASP A 237 1.56 32.43 -15.77
CA ASP A 237 1.44 31.76 -17.06
C ASP A 237 0.11 32.13 -17.75
N GLU A 238 -0.98 32.26 -17.00
CA GLU A 238 -2.25 32.79 -17.51
C GLU A 238 -2.08 34.21 -18.07
N ASN A 239 -1.41 35.10 -17.34
CA ASN A 239 -1.13 36.46 -17.81
C ASN A 239 -0.29 36.47 -19.10
N LYS A 240 0.73 35.60 -19.21
CA LYS A 240 1.52 35.48 -20.44
C LYS A 240 0.67 35.00 -21.61
N ILE A 241 -0.22 34.03 -21.39
CA ILE A 241 -1.12 33.53 -22.44
C ILE A 241 -2.05 34.65 -22.90
N ASN A 242 -2.65 35.39 -21.97
CA ASN A 242 -3.55 36.49 -22.30
C ASN A 242 -2.84 37.58 -23.13
N ASN A 243 -1.62 37.97 -22.73
CA ASN A 243 -0.83 38.93 -23.50
C ASN A 243 -0.53 38.43 -24.93
N LEU A 244 -0.19 37.14 -25.09
CA LEU A 244 0.05 36.55 -26.41
C LEU A 244 -1.23 36.52 -27.27
N VAL A 245 -2.41 36.31 -26.67
CA VAL A 245 -3.69 36.36 -27.38
C VAL A 245 -4.00 37.77 -27.84
N GLU A 246 -3.79 38.78 -26.98
CA GLU A 246 -3.97 40.20 -27.34
C GLU A 246 -3.04 40.62 -28.49
N GLU A 247 -1.77 40.19 -28.47
CA GLU A 247 -0.81 40.45 -29.56
C GLU A 247 -1.26 39.84 -30.90
N LEU A 248 -1.87 38.65 -30.88
CA LEU A 248 -2.38 37.99 -32.09
C LEU A 248 -3.66 38.66 -32.63
N ASP A 249 -4.54 39.14 -31.76
CA ASP A 249 -5.78 39.84 -32.15
C ASP A 249 -5.49 41.23 -32.76
N ASP A 250 -4.38 41.86 -32.40
CA ASP A 250 -3.94 43.15 -32.96
C ASP A 250 -3.19 43.00 -34.30
N ASP A 251 -2.55 41.86 -34.57
CA ASP A 251 -1.89 41.57 -35.87
C ASP A 251 -2.89 41.19 -37.00
N GLU A 252 -4.16 40.90 -36.68
CA GLU A 252 -5.23 40.59 -37.65
C GLU A 252 -6.04 41.82 -38.16
N LYS A 253 -5.74 43.04 -37.70
CA LYS A 253 -6.37 44.32 -38.13
C LYS A 253 -5.55 45.11 -39.14
#